data_AF-A0A127T2S9-F1
#
_entry.id   AF-A0A127T2S9-F1
#
_cell.length_a   1.000
_cell.length_b   1.000
_cell.length_c   1.000
_cell.angle_alpha   90.00
_cell.angle_beta   90.00
_cell.angle_gamma   90.00
#
_symmetry.space_group_name_H-M   'P 1'
#
loop_
_entity.id
_entity.type
_entity.pdbx_description
1 polymer ?
#
loop_
_entity_poly.entity_id
_entity_poly.type
_entity_poly.pdbx_seq_one_letter_code
_entity_poly.pdbx_strand_id
1 'polypeptide(L)'
;MVCVEEETNWDECTVARGDVYVSDADLDFPQIDGVTLLDLTDLFCNGDTCGVVDGTILQYRDDNHLTTTWIKANTEPIVRAVQEALQGR
;
A
#
# COMPACT_ATOMS: atom_id res chain seq x y z
N MET A 1 -4.09 -10.57 10.81
CA MET A 1 -5.53 -10.62 10.45
C MET A 1 -5.72 -11.64 9.33
N VAL A 2 -6.26 -12.82 9.65
CA VAL A 2 -6.36 -14.00 8.77
C VAL A 2 -7.53 -13.90 7.77
N CYS A 3 -8.13 -12.71 7.60
CA CYS A 3 -9.43 -12.53 6.94
C CYS A 3 -9.49 -13.15 5.53
N VAL A 4 -8.49 -12.88 4.68
CA VAL A 4 -8.44 -13.39 3.30
C VAL A 4 -8.35 -14.92 3.22
N GLU A 5 -7.76 -15.56 4.24
CA GLU A 5 -7.63 -17.03 4.28
C GLU A 5 -8.91 -17.72 4.77
N GLU A 6 -9.71 -17.03 5.59
CA GLU A 6 -10.91 -17.57 6.23
C GLU A 6 -12.21 -17.21 5.48
N GLU A 7 -12.24 -16.06 4.80
CA GLU A 7 -13.45 -15.51 4.19
C GLU A 7 -13.61 -15.87 2.72
N THR A 8 -14.87 -16.09 2.33
CA THR A 8 -15.26 -16.29 0.92
C THR A 8 -15.82 -15.03 0.28
N ASN A 9 -16.27 -14.06 1.07
CA ASN A 9 -16.60 -12.72 0.63
C ASN A 9 -15.48 -11.76 1.04
N TRP A 10 -14.57 -11.47 0.11
CA TRP A 10 -13.39 -10.64 0.39
C TRP A 10 -13.71 -9.16 0.64
N ASP A 11 -14.92 -8.69 0.31
CA ASP A 11 -15.35 -7.33 0.65
C ASP A 11 -15.39 -7.11 2.18
N GLU A 12 -15.66 -8.17 2.97
CA GLU A 12 -15.67 -8.14 4.44
C GLU A 12 -14.27 -7.88 5.04
N CYS A 13 -13.21 -8.10 4.25
CA CYS A 13 -11.83 -7.84 4.66
C CYS A 13 -11.39 -6.40 4.38
N THR A 14 -12.27 -5.57 3.83
CA THR A 14 -12.00 -4.16 3.58
C THR A 14 -12.05 -3.37 4.89
N VAL A 15 -11.04 -2.55 5.13
CA VAL A 15 -10.97 -1.67 6.31
C VAL A 15 -11.16 -0.21 5.90
N ALA A 16 -11.68 0.61 6.82
CA ALA A 16 -11.75 2.05 6.58
C ALA A 16 -10.34 2.63 6.57
N ARG A 17 -10.05 3.51 5.61
CA ARG A 17 -8.73 4.14 5.49
C ARG A 17 -8.35 4.87 6.78
N GLY A 18 -9.30 5.57 7.39
CA GLY A 18 -9.10 6.30 8.64
C GLY A 18 -8.72 5.44 9.85
N ASP A 19 -8.95 4.12 9.80
CA ASP A 19 -8.58 3.19 10.89
C ASP A 19 -7.13 2.70 10.78
N VAL A 20 -6.51 2.82 9.60
CA VAL A 20 -5.18 2.25 9.31
C VAL A 20 -4.16 3.27 8.78
N TYR A 21 -4.61 4.39 8.22
CA TYR A 21 -3.74 5.43 7.67
C TYR A 21 -3.32 6.42 8.75
N VAL A 22 -2.04 6.78 8.74
CA VAL A 22 -1.45 7.87 9.51
C VAL A 22 -0.89 8.88 8.51
N SER A 23 -1.26 10.15 8.65
CA SER A 23 -0.81 11.18 7.71
C SER A 23 0.68 11.47 7.87
N ASP A 24 1.33 11.90 6.78
CA ASP A 24 2.75 12.30 6.81
C ASP A 24 3.06 13.35 7.88
N ALA A 25 2.10 14.23 8.19
CA ALA A 25 2.23 15.26 9.21
C ALA A 25 2.21 14.70 10.65
N ASP A 26 1.63 13.52 10.83
CA ASP A 26 1.53 12.81 12.11
C ASP A 26 2.61 11.74 12.28
N LEU A 27 3.38 11.43 11.23
CA LEU A 27 4.49 10.48 11.32
C LEU A 27 5.66 11.10 12.10
N ASP A 28 6.04 10.46 13.20
CA ASP A 28 7.23 10.81 13.97
C ASP A 28 8.47 10.14 13.37
N PHE A 29 9.02 10.72 12.30
CA PHE A 29 10.29 10.29 11.74
C PHE A 29 11.26 11.48 11.58
N PRO A 30 12.55 11.28 11.89
CA PRO A 30 13.55 12.31 11.66
C PRO A 30 13.71 12.54 10.15
N GLN A 31 13.81 13.80 9.75
CA GLN A 31 14.28 14.15 8.42
C GLN A 31 15.77 13.82 8.33
N ILE A 32 16.14 12.87 7.47
CA ILE A 32 17.51 12.39 7.29
C ILE A 32 18.01 12.85 5.92
N ASP A 33 19.17 13.49 5.89
CA ASP A 33 19.80 13.91 4.63
C ASP A 33 19.95 12.74 3.66
N GLY A 34 19.46 12.92 2.43
CA GLY A 34 19.54 11.91 1.38
C GLY A 34 18.50 10.79 1.49
N VAL A 35 17.52 10.89 2.39
CA VAL A 35 16.35 10.01 2.50
C VAL A 35 15.11 10.75 2.00
N THR A 36 14.25 10.05 1.24
CA THR A 36 12.97 10.56 0.75
C THR A 36 11.86 9.64 1.22
N LEU A 37 10.80 10.20 1.80
CA LEU A 37 9.57 9.46 2.09
C LEU A 37 8.75 9.28 0.81
N LEU A 38 8.29 8.07 0.56
CA LEU A 38 7.34 7.74 -0.50
C LEU A 38 6.09 7.18 0.16
N ASP A 39 5.01 7.97 0.18
CA ASP A 39 3.69 7.49 0.61
C ASP A 39 3.12 6.56 -0.48
N LEU A 40 2.86 5.31 -0.11
CA LEU A 40 2.27 4.29 -0.98
C LEU A 40 0.80 4.04 -0.66
N THR A 41 0.20 4.79 0.27
CA THR A 41 -1.14 4.50 0.79
C THR A 41 -2.18 4.45 -0.34
N ASP A 42 -2.11 5.38 -1.29
CA ASP A 42 -3.04 5.43 -2.43
C ASP A 42 -2.87 4.27 -3.42
N LEU A 43 -1.80 3.47 -3.27
CA LEU A 43 -1.64 2.21 -4.00
C LEU A 43 -2.49 1.10 -3.39
N PHE A 44 -2.66 1.10 -2.06
CA PHE A 44 -3.38 0.06 -1.31
C PHE A 44 -4.83 0.45 -1.00
N CYS A 45 -5.08 1.75 -0.90
CA CYS A 45 -6.34 2.32 -0.47
C CYS A 45 -6.91 3.22 -1.55
N ASN A 46 -8.23 3.20 -1.70
CA ASN A 46 -8.93 4.28 -2.36
C ASN A 46 -9.19 5.43 -1.37
N GLY A 47 -10.05 6.39 -1.72
CA GLY A 47 -10.31 7.57 -0.88
C GLY A 47 -10.79 7.23 0.54
N ASP A 48 -11.61 6.19 0.70
CA ASP A 48 -12.30 5.91 1.96
C ASP A 48 -11.92 4.56 2.57
N THR A 49 -11.38 3.62 1.79
CA THR A 49 -11.20 2.22 2.18
C THR A 49 -9.89 1.63 1.67
N CYS A 50 -9.36 0.66 2.40
CA CYS A 50 -8.24 -0.18 2.00
C CYS A 50 -8.78 -1.60 1.82
N GLY A 51 -8.98 -1.98 0.56
CA GLY A 51 -9.55 -3.27 0.19
C GLY A 51 -8.47 -4.33 0.00
N VAL A 52 -8.88 -5.60 -0.03
CA VAL A 52 -7.97 -6.74 -0.29
C VAL A 52 -8.01 -7.20 -1.75
N VAL A 53 -8.88 -6.61 -2.57
CA VAL A 53 -9.00 -6.86 -4.01
C VAL A 53 -8.81 -5.55 -4.77
N ASP A 54 -7.92 -5.58 -5.76
CA ASP A 54 -7.73 -4.49 -6.73
C ASP A 54 -8.27 -4.95 -8.08
N GLY A 55 -9.48 -4.50 -8.42
CA GLY A 55 -10.22 -4.94 -9.59
C GLY A 55 -10.53 -6.44 -9.55
N THR A 56 -9.70 -7.25 -10.21
CA THR A 56 -9.81 -8.71 -10.23
C THR A 56 -8.61 -9.42 -9.61
N ILE A 57 -7.68 -8.68 -8.99
CA ILE A 57 -6.44 -9.21 -8.45
C ILE A 57 -6.50 -9.15 -6.93
N LEU A 58 -6.32 -10.30 -6.28
CA LEU A 58 -6.16 -10.36 -4.83
C LEU A 58 -4.82 -9.71 -4.44
N GLN A 59 -4.86 -8.72 -3.56
CA GLN A 59 -3.70 -7.94 -3.15
C GLN A 59 -2.81 -8.70 -2.19
N TYR A 60 -3.41 -9.32 -1.17
CA TYR A 60 -2.69 -9.94 -0.05
C TYR A 60 -2.74 -11.47 -0.12
N ARG A 61 -1.65 -12.12 0.29
CA ARG A 61 -1.59 -13.56 0.51
C ARG A 61 -2.04 -13.93 1.92
N ASP A 62 -1.63 -13.12 2.89
CA ASP A 62 -1.90 -13.24 4.32
C ASP A 62 -2.01 -11.83 4.92
N ASP A 63 -1.77 -11.64 6.21
CA ASP A 63 -2.01 -10.36 6.87
C ASP A 63 -1.01 -9.24 6.55
N ASN A 64 0.07 -9.52 5.84
CA ASN A 64 1.04 -8.49 5.46
C ASN A 64 1.77 -8.73 4.13
N HIS A 65 1.71 -9.94 3.56
CA HIS A 65 2.41 -10.25 2.31
C HIS A 65 1.53 -9.98 1.11
N LEU A 66 2.11 -9.31 0.10
CA LEU A 66 1.45 -9.03 -1.16
C LEU A 66 1.58 -10.20 -2.13
N THR A 67 0.59 -10.41 -3.00
CA THR A 67 0.66 -11.42 -4.04
C THR A 67 1.64 -10.99 -5.13
N THR A 68 2.32 -11.96 -5.73
CA THR A 68 3.23 -11.73 -6.86
C THR A 68 2.53 -11.03 -8.03
N THR A 69 1.27 -11.38 -8.29
CA THR A 69 0.48 -10.80 -9.38
C THR A 69 0.21 -9.33 -9.13
N TRP A 70 -0.22 -8.99 -7.92
CA TRP A 70 -0.52 -7.61 -7.56
C TRP A 70 0.72 -6.71 -7.62
N ILE A 71 1.84 -7.16 -7.03
CA ILE A 71 3.11 -6.42 -7.09
C ILE A 71 3.55 -6.16 -8.54
N LYS A 72 3.48 -7.17 -9.41
CA LYS A 72 3.88 -7.01 -10.82
C LYS A 72 2.99 -6.03 -11.57
N ALA A 73 1.71 -5.92 -11.22
CA ALA A 73 0.79 -4.97 -11.83
C ALA A 73 1.02 -3.53 -11.34
N ASN A 74 1.42 -3.36 -10.08
CA ASN A 74 1.39 -2.07 -9.38
C ASN A 74 2.79 -1.49 -9.05
N THR A 75 3.88 -2.04 -9.58
CA THR A 75 5.25 -1.60 -9.21
C THR A 75 5.67 -0.27 -9.85
N GLU A 76 4.99 0.18 -10.90
CA GLU A 76 5.44 1.29 -11.74
C GLU A 76 5.59 2.63 -10.99
N PRO A 77 4.69 3.03 -10.06
CA PRO A 77 4.87 4.23 -9.24
C PRO A 77 6.14 4.21 -8.39
N ILE A 78 6.51 3.03 -7.86
CA ILE A 78 7.73 2.85 -7.06
C ILE A 78 8.97 3.00 -7.95
N VAL A 79 8.96 2.39 -9.14
CA VAL A 79 10.05 2.53 -10.12
C VAL A 79 10.27 4.01 -10.47
N ARG A 80 9.18 4.74 -10.73
CA ARG A 80 9.25 6.18 -11.03
C ARG A 80 9.86 6.97 -9.87
N ALA A 81 9.35 6.77 -8.66
CA ALA A 81 9.83 7.48 -7.47
C ALA A 81 11.33 7.22 -7.21
N VAL A 82 11.79 5.98 -7.39
CA VAL A 82 13.21 5.64 -7.27
C VAL A 82 14.04 6.34 -8.35
N GLN A 83 13.58 6.36 -9.60
CA GLN A 83 14.29 7.04 -10.69
C GLN A 83 14.40 8.55 -10.44
N GLU A 84 13.34 9.19 -9.98
CA GLU A 84 13.32 10.61 -9.64
C GLU A 84 14.30 10.94 -8.49
N ALA A 85 14.28 10.13 -7.43
CA ALA A 85 15.21 10.29 -6.30
C ALA A 85 16.68 10.10 -6.71
N LEU A 86 16.95 9.28 -7.72
CA LEU A 86 18.31 9.08 -8.27
C LEU A 86 18.74 10.19 -9.22
N GLN A 87 17.80 10.81 -9.96
CA GLN A 87 18.09 11.91 -10.89
C GLN A 87 18.27 13.26 -10.19
N GLY A 88 17.66 13.44 -9.02
CA GLY A 88 17.83 14.64 -8.17
C GLY A 88 19.15 14.69 -7.38
N ARG A 89 20.12 13.82 -7.69
CA ARG A 89 21.47 13.78 -7.11
C ARG A 89 22.51 14.33 -8.06
#